data_AF-A0A3P8KSW2-F1
#
_entry.id   AF-A0A3P8KSW2-F1
#
_cell.length_a   1.000
_cell.length_b   1.000
_cell.length_c   1.000
_cell.angle_alpha   90.00
_cell.angle_beta   90.00
_cell.angle_gamma   90.00
#
_symmetry.space_group_name_H-M   'P 1'
#
loop_
_entity.id
_entity.type
_entity.pdbx_description
1 polymer ?
#
loop_
_entity_poly.entity_id
_entity_poly.type
_entity_poly.pdbx_seq_one_letter_code
_entity_poly.pdbx_strand_id
1 'polypeptide(L)'
;MDTSDLDRAAREYAAVLSEAAAADLSASAGDRTVADLTDALIARASALAAALGAVPPPPENAGPPDAYGGGHERPFRRALRRLAAAAAAAPGDDAAAAELGALARAIDEGALGVSAALGVG
;
A
#
# COMPACT_ATOMS: atom_id res chain seq x y z
N MET A 1 4.69 -15.85 10.53
CA MET A 1 5.43 -14.86 9.73
C MET A 1 5.23 -13.53 10.43
N ASP A 2 6.30 -12.77 10.69
CA ASP A 2 6.19 -11.46 11.35
C ASP A 2 5.77 -10.40 10.32
N THR A 3 4.65 -9.71 10.57
CA THR A 3 4.12 -8.63 9.72
C THR A 3 4.19 -7.27 10.39
N SER A 4 4.84 -7.16 11.55
CA SER A 4 4.84 -5.93 12.37
C SER A 4 5.43 -4.74 11.64
N ASP A 5 6.52 -4.94 10.89
CA ASP A 5 7.15 -3.89 10.07
C ASP A 5 6.25 -3.44 8.93
N LEU A 6 5.56 -4.38 8.28
CA LEU A 6 4.59 -4.07 7.24
C LEU A 6 3.41 -3.27 7.81
N ASP A 7 2.88 -3.67 8.95
CA ASP A 7 1.77 -2.99 9.62
C ASP A 7 2.15 -1.58 10.08
N ARG A 8 3.40 -1.38 10.53
CA ARG A 8 3.93 -0.05 10.87
C ARG A 8 4.01 0.83 9.62
N ALA A 9 4.73 0.38 8.59
CA ALA A 9 4.92 1.12 7.34
C ALA A 9 3.56 1.47 6.69
N ALA A 10 2.62 0.53 6.71
CA ALA A 10 1.26 0.70 6.21
C ALA A 10 0.50 1.85 6.89
N ARG A 11 0.63 1.96 8.21
CA ARG A 11 -0.07 3.00 9.00
C ARG A 11 0.52 4.36 8.71
N GLU A 12 1.84 4.46 8.67
CA GLU A 12 2.56 5.70 8.37
C GLU A 12 2.19 6.20 6.96
N TYR A 13 2.31 5.34 5.94
CA TYR A 13 1.95 5.68 4.57
C TYR A 13 0.47 6.08 4.42
N ALA A 14 -0.43 5.33 5.06
CA ALA A 14 -1.85 5.65 4.98
C ALA A 14 -2.23 6.92 5.74
N ALA A 15 -1.46 7.34 6.77
CA ALA A 15 -1.66 8.63 7.42
C ALA A 15 -1.29 9.77 6.47
N VAL A 16 -0.15 9.66 5.79
CA VAL A 16 0.28 10.63 4.76
C VAL A 16 -0.77 10.74 3.64
N LEU A 17 -1.31 9.61 3.18
CA LEU A 17 -2.39 9.62 2.18
C LEU A 17 -3.72 10.20 2.68
N SER A 18 -4.07 10.01 3.95
CA SER A 18 -5.29 10.60 4.54
C SER A 18 -5.21 12.13 4.60
N GLU A 19 -4.01 12.68 4.74
CA GLU A 19 -3.76 14.12 4.79
C GLU A 19 -3.68 14.75 3.39
N ALA A 20 -3.48 13.94 2.34
CA ALA A 20 -3.38 14.38 0.96
C ALA A 20 -4.75 14.76 0.36
N ALA A 21 -4.86 15.94 -0.24
CA ALA A 21 -6.00 16.32 -1.07
C ALA A 21 -5.97 15.62 -2.44
N ALA A 22 -7.06 15.68 -3.20
CA ALA A 22 -7.10 15.07 -4.54
C ALA A 22 -6.07 15.68 -5.52
N ALA A 23 -5.73 16.96 -5.37
CA ALA A 23 -4.69 17.63 -6.16
C ALA A 23 -3.27 17.19 -5.79
N ASP A 24 -3.09 16.68 -4.57
CA ASP A 24 -1.81 16.21 -4.04
C ASP A 24 -1.43 14.84 -4.62
N LEU A 25 -2.41 14.08 -5.10
CA LEU A 25 -2.18 12.76 -5.71
C LEU A 25 -1.50 12.81 -7.07
N SER A 26 -1.65 13.92 -7.79
CA SER A 26 -0.94 14.15 -9.06
C SER A 26 0.45 14.75 -8.84
N ALA A 27 0.85 15.03 -7.60
CA ALA A 27 2.19 15.50 -7.27
C ALA A 27 3.23 14.43 -7.64
N SER A 28 4.39 14.89 -8.10
CA SER A 28 5.50 14.00 -8.48
C SER A 28 6.24 13.53 -7.23
N ALA A 29 6.26 12.23 -7.00
CA ALA A 29 7.08 11.54 -6.02
C ALA A 29 8.21 10.78 -6.76
N GLY A 30 9.28 11.50 -7.09
CA GLY A 30 10.34 10.99 -7.97
C GLY A 30 9.89 10.91 -9.42
N ASP A 31 10.04 9.74 -10.05
CA ASP A 31 9.68 9.46 -11.46
C ASP A 31 8.19 9.12 -11.67
N ARG A 32 7.38 9.12 -10.60
CA ARG A 32 5.96 8.74 -10.62
C ARG A 32 5.10 9.75 -9.88
N THR A 33 3.79 9.73 -10.10
CA THR A 33 2.86 10.46 -9.24
C THR A 33 2.62 9.71 -7.92
N VAL A 34 2.13 10.41 -6.90
CA VAL A 34 1.69 9.80 -5.63
C VAL A 34 0.62 8.71 -5.89
N ALA A 35 -0.30 8.96 -6.84
CA ALA A 35 -1.30 7.98 -7.27
C ALA A 35 -0.64 6.73 -7.89
N ASP A 36 0.25 6.90 -8.87
CA ASP A 36 0.93 5.79 -9.54
C ASP A 36 1.77 4.93 -8.58
N LEU A 37 2.44 5.59 -7.63
CA LEU A 37 3.21 4.91 -6.59
C LEU A 37 2.28 4.08 -5.71
N THR A 38 1.16 4.66 -5.27
CA THR A 38 0.19 3.96 -4.42
C THR A 38 -0.44 2.77 -5.14
N ASP A 39 -0.80 2.92 -6.42
CA ASP A 39 -1.35 1.85 -7.23
C ASP A 39 -0.36 0.71 -7.43
N ALA A 40 0.92 1.02 -7.63
CA ALA A 40 1.98 0.01 -7.69
C ALA A 40 2.11 -0.78 -6.37
N LEU A 41 2.02 -0.10 -5.22
CA LEU A 41 2.04 -0.75 -3.90
C LEU A 41 0.81 -1.64 -3.68
N ILE A 42 -0.38 -1.18 -4.08
CA ILE A 42 -1.64 -1.96 -4.03
C ILE A 42 -1.52 -3.22 -4.88
N ALA A 43 -1.04 -3.08 -6.13
CA ALA A 43 -0.88 -4.19 -7.05
C ALA A 43 0.11 -5.23 -6.50
N ARG A 44 1.25 -4.77 -5.97
CA ARG A 44 2.26 -5.65 -5.36
C ARG A 44 1.72 -6.38 -4.13
N ALA A 45 1.03 -5.69 -3.23
CA ALA A 45 0.41 -6.31 -2.05
C ALA A 45 -0.64 -7.36 -2.43
N SER A 46 -1.45 -7.07 -3.45
CA SER A 46 -2.48 -7.98 -3.95
C SER A 46 -1.88 -9.22 -4.62
N ALA A 47 -0.81 -9.06 -5.41
CA ALA A 47 -0.09 -10.16 -6.03
C ALA A 47 0.55 -11.08 -4.97
N LEU A 48 1.17 -10.51 -3.94
CA LEU A 48 1.77 -11.28 -2.85
C LEU A 48 0.69 -12.01 -2.02
N ALA A 49 -0.45 -11.38 -1.78
CA ALA A 49 -1.57 -12.04 -1.12
C ALA A 49 -2.10 -13.23 -1.93
N ALA A 50 -2.20 -13.08 -3.25
CA ALA A 50 -2.61 -14.16 -4.16
C ALA A 50 -1.59 -15.30 -4.20
N ALA A 51 -0.28 -14.98 -4.21
CA ALA A 51 0.79 -15.98 -4.12
C ALA A 51 0.74 -16.78 -2.81
N LEU A 52 0.33 -16.13 -1.71
CA LEU A 52 0.09 -16.75 -0.42
C LEU A 52 -1.26 -17.49 -0.33
N GLY A 53 -1.99 -17.63 -1.44
CA GLY A 53 -3.25 -18.39 -1.51
C GLY A 53 -4.49 -17.62 -1.08
N ALA A 54 -4.43 -16.29 -0.92
CA ALA A 54 -5.63 -15.49 -0.73
C ALA A 54 -6.50 -15.53 -1.99
N VAL A 55 -7.80 -15.78 -1.81
CA VAL A 55 -8.77 -15.72 -2.90
C VAL A 55 -8.79 -14.27 -3.42
N PRO A 56 -8.56 -14.05 -4.74
CA PRO A 56 -8.65 -12.71 -5.30
C PRO A 56 -10.07 -12.16 -5.07
N PRO A 57 -10.22 -10.89 -4.69
CA PRO A 57 -11.55 -10.30 -4.61
C PRO A 57 -12.25 -10.36 -5.97
N PRO A 58 -13.58 -10.31 -5.99
CA PRO A 58 -14.28 -9.93 -7.22
C PRO A 58 -13.71 -8.58 -7.69
N PRO A 59 -13.56 -8.37 -9.01
CA PRO A 59 -13.10 -7.10 -9.55
C PRO A 59 -14.06 -6.01 -9.07
N GLU A 60 -13.56 -5.10 -8.23
CA GLU A 60 -14.34 -3.96 -7.81
C GLU A 60 -14.21 -2.88 -8.88
N ASN A 61 -15.37 -2.41 -9.35
CA ASN A 61 -15.44 -1.13 -10.01
C ASN A 61 -14.77 -0.11 -9.09
N ALA A 62 -13.72 0.54 -9.59
CA ALA A 62 -13.17 1.74 -8.98
C ALA A 62 -14.32 2.74 -8.86
N GLY A 63 -14.96 2.77 -7.68
CA GLY A 63 -15.94 3.80 -7.36
C GLY A 63 -15.26 5.16 -7.52
N PRO A 64 -16.02 6.22 -7.88
CA PRO A 64 -15.43 7.53 -8.09
C PRO A 64 -14.61 7.92 -6.85
N PRO A 65 -13.44 8.56 -7.04
CA PRO A 65 -12.61 9.00 -5.93
C PRO A 65 -13.46 9.84 -4.97
N ASP A 66 -13.52 9.41 -3.72
CA ASP A 66 -14.30 10.08 -2.68
C ASP A 66 -13.72 11.49 -2.50
N ALA A 67 -14.57 12.52 -2.57
CA ALA A 67 -14.15 13.93 -2.67
C ALA A 67 -13.36 14.46 -1.45
N TYR A 68 -13.20 13.65 -0.41
CA TYR A 68 -12.61 14.01 0.89
C TYR A 68 -11.48 13.07 1.36
N GLY A 69 -10.88 12.27 0.47
CA GLY A 69 -9.83 11.34 0.88
C GLY A 69 -9.32 10.49 -0.26
N GLY A 70 -8.83 11.16 -1.30
CA GLY A 70 -7.88 10.68 -2.29
C GLY A 70 -8.11 9.36 -3.04
N GLY A 71 -9.19 8.62 -2.84
CA GLY A 71 -9.48 7.36 -3.55
C GLY A 71 -8.54 6.18 -3.28
N HIS A 72 -7.24 6.38 -2.99
CA HIS A 72 -6.22 5.32 -2.93
C HIS A 72 -5.93 4.79 -1.52
N GLU A 73 -6.22 5.56 -0.46
CA GLU A 73 -5.97 5.13 0.94
C GLU A 73 -6.79 3.89 1.31
N ARG A 74 -8.10 3.89 1.02
CA ARG A 74 -9.00 2.76 1.31
C ARG A 74 -8.59 1.48 0.55
N PRO A 75 -8.36 1.52 -0.78
CA PRO A 75 -7.81 0.39 -1.52
C PRO A 75 -6.47 -0.11 -0.96
N PHE A 76 -5.55 0.80 -0.62
CA PHE A 76 -4.25 0.46 -0.01
C PHE A 76 -4.40 -0.29 1.31
N ARG A 77 -5.15 0.26 2.27
CA ARG A 77 -5.42 -0.39 3.56
C ARG A 77 -6.11 -1.74 3.40
N ARG A 78 -6.95 -1.92 2.38
CA ARG A 78 -7.61 -3.18 2.10
C ARG A 78 -6.65 -4.23 1.54
N ALA A 79 -5.80 -3.85 0.59
CA ALA A 79 -4.80 -4.75 0.01
C ALA A 79 -3.85 -5.29 1.09
N LEU A 80 -3.38 -4.42 1.98
CA LEU A 80 -2.48 -4.81 3.06
C LEU A 80 -3.15 -5.68 4.12
N ARG A 81 -4.39 -5.40 4.51
CA ARG A 81 -5.14 -6.28 5.43
C ARG A 81 -5.30 -7.69 4.87
N ARG A 82 -5.52 -7.82 3.56
CA ARG A 82 -5.59 -9.14 2.91
C ARG A 82 -4.25 -9.85 2.92
N LEU A 83 -3.18 -9.11 2.60
CA LEU A 83 -1.84 -9.64 2.64
C LEU A 83 -1.45 -10.14 4.03
N ALA A 84 -1.74 -9.36 5.08
CA ALA A 84 -1.50 -9.76 6.46
C ALA A 84 -2.29 -11.02 6.84
N ALA A 85 -3.56 -11.11 6.43
CA ALA A 85 -4.38 -12.31 6.65
C ALA A 85 -3.82 -13.54 5.91
N ALA A 86 -3.33 -13.37 4.69
CA ALA A 86 -2.71 -14.44 3.90
C ALA A 86 -1.38 -14.90 4.54
N ALA A 87 -0.54 -13.97 4.96
CA ALA A 87 0.72 -14.24 5.65
C ALA A 87 0.53 -14.97 6.99
N ALA A 88 -0.55 -14.64 7.71
CA ALA A 88 -0.92 -15.36 8.93
C ALA A 88 -1.36 -16.80 8.66
N ALA A 89 -1.98 -17.06 7.50
CA ALA A 89 -2.43 -18.39 7.09
C ALA A 89 -1.31 -19.27 6.48
N ALA A 90 -0.17 -18.67 6.09
CA ALA A 90 0.97 -19.35 5.46
C ALA A 90 2.27 -19.21 6.29
N PRO A 91 2.35 -19.77 7.52
CA PRO A 91 3.56 -19.70 8.31
C PRO A 91 4.67 -20.60 7.73
N GLY A 92 5.89 -20.04 7.58
CA GLY A 92 7.09 -20.80 7.23
C GLY A 92 7.60 -20.65 5.78
N ASP A 93 7.00 -19.77 4.98
CA ASP A 93 7.51 -19.42 3.65
C ASP A 93 8.56 -18.29 3.75
N ASP A 94 9.84 -18.66 3.79
CA ASP A 94 10.95 -17.70 3.90
C ASP A 94 11.03 -16.74 2.68
N ALA A 95 10.62 -17.19 1.49
CA ALA A 95 10.60 -16.35 0.30
C ALA A 95 9.51 -15.29 0.40
N ALA A 96 8.32 -15.67 0.88
CA ALA A 96 7.26 -14.72 1.15
C ALA A 96 7.62 -13.75 2.29
N ALA A 97 8.32 -14.21 3.33
CA ALA A 97 8.81 -13.34 4.40
C ALA A 97 9.79 -12.27 3.87
N ALA A 98 10.69 -12.65 2.96
CA ALA A 98 11.60 -11.72 2.30
C ALA A 98 10.85 -10.69 1.43
N GLU A 99 9.84 -11.12 0.67
CA GLU A 99 9.00 -10.22 -0.13
C GLU A 99 8.16 -9.27 0.72
N LEU A 100 7.64 -9.71 1.87
CA LEU A 100 6.97 -8.82 2.82
C LEU A 100 7.92 -7.74 3.35
N GLY A 101 9.15 -8.12 3.71
CA GLY A 101 10.17 -7.17 4.13
C GLY A 101 10.55 -6.18 3.02
N ALA A 102 10.64 -6.65 1.77
CA ALA A 102 10.88 -5.79 0.61
C ALA A 102 9.70 -4.84 0.33
N LEU A 103 8.46 -5.30 0.53
CA LEU A 103 7.26 -4.47 0.42
C LEU A 103 7.22 -3.41 1.52
N ALA A 104 7.54 -3.77 2.78
CA ALA A 104 7.58 -2.81 3.89
C ALA A 104 8.59 -1.67 3.62
N ARG A 105 9.80 -2.00 3.14
CA ARG A 105 10.78 -0.97 2.73
C ARG A 105 10.28 -0.09 1.60
N ALA A 106 9.63 -0.66 0.59
CA ALA A 106 9.06 0.11 -0.51
C ALA A 106 7.93 1.06 -0.05
N ILE A 107 7.17 0.66 0.97
CA ILE A 107 6.13 1.51 1.58
C ILE A 107 6.79 2.65 2.38
N ASP A 108 7.81 2.36 3.18
CA ASP A 108 8.55 3.38 3.95
C ASP A 108 9.23 4.40 3.00
N GLU A 109 9.91 3.94 1.95
CA GLU A 109 10.49 4.80 0.90
C GLU A 109 9.42 5.62 0.16
N GLY A 110 8.28 4.98 -0.13
CA GLY A 110 7.11 5.65 -0.68
C GLY A 110 6.59 6.75 0.25
N ALA A 111 6.50 6.49 1.55
CA ALA A 111 6.00 7.47 2.53
C ALA A 111 6.89 8.72 2.54
N LEU A 112 8.21 8.53 2.55
CA LEU A 112 9.17 9.63 2.46
C LEU A 112 9.03 10.42 1.15
N GLY A 113 8.89 9.72 0.02
CA GLY A 113 8.71 10.35 -1.30
C GLY A 113 7.41 11.14 -1.39
N VAL A 114 6.31 10.61 -0.87
CA VAL A 114 5.01 11.29 -0.82
C VAL A 114 5.07 12.48 0.14
N SER A 115 5.56 12.30 1.37
CA SER A 115 5.76 13.40 2.33
C SER A 115 6.55 14.57 1.74
N ALA A 116 7.65 14.28 1.04
CA ALA A 116 8.45 15.29 0.36
C ALA A 116 7.68 15.98 -0.78
N ALA A 117 6.93 15.22 -1.59
CA ALA A 117 6.11 15.77 -2.67
C ALA A 117 4.97 16.66 -2.16
N LEU A 118 4.43 16.35 -0.98
CA LEU A 118 3.31 17.07 -0.37
C LEU A 118 3.75 18.22 0.55
N GLY A 119 5.05 18.35 0.81
CA GLY A 119 5.57 19.32 1.77
C GLY A 119 5.18 19.05 3.22
N VAL A 120 4.85 17.79 3.53
CA VAL A 120 4.49 17.32 4.88
C VAL A 120 5.74 16.66 5.46
N GLY A 121 6.62 17.44 6.09
CA GLY A 121 7.91 16.98 6.65
C GLY A 121 8.56 17.98 7.58
#